data_AF-A0A849YZL7-F1
#
_entry.id   AF-A0A849YZL7-F1
#
_cell.length_a   1.000
_cell.length_b   1.000
_cell.length_c   1.000
_cell.angle_alpha   90.00
_cell.angle_beta   90.00
_cell.angle_gamma   90.00
#
_symmetry.space_group_name_H-M   'P 1'
#
loop_
_entity.id
_entity.type
_entity.pdbx_description
1 polymer ?
#
loop_
_entity_poly.entity_id
_entity_poly.type
_entity_poly.pdbx_seq_one_letter_code
_entity_poly.pdbx_strand_id
1 'polypeptide(L)'
;MRTVLFAMFAIVSWGCTDSSSPGATTPSQTETAAANPTQPANDTSGPATAAPSGKAEAGPESGKIREAMKSMEAQPAESRQAFAGAALAELTQGRLPEPLRKAFGDLQSAPLQGRRLILMKGLATPEAVSAWTAVCPAGATVLGDMEKLAPKDQGKHLVTTCKVGGDSLITPAEAERTDGIALAAALTAAQLLGKAEVERELLAFFLKASPAG
;
A
#
# COMPACT_ATOMS: atom_id res chain seq x y z
N MET A 1 20.50 28.02 -29.46
CA MET A 1 20.78 29.29 -28.78
C MET A 1 19.95 29.36 -27.50
N ARG A 2 20.61 29.71 -26.40
CA ARG A 2 20.06 29.84 -25.04
C ARG A 2 19.02 30.96 -24.95
N THR A 3 17.93 30.77 -24.22
CA THR A 3 17.43 31.79 -23.28
C THR A 3 16.67 31.12 -22.14
N VAL A 4 17.20 31.29 -20.93
CA VAL A 4 16.61 30.97 -19.63
C VAL A 4 15.87 32.23 -19.18
N LEU A 5 14.68 32.11 -18.60
CA LEU A 5 14.19 33.14 -17.67
C LEU A 5 13.31 32.53 -16.57
N PHE A 6 13.55 33.06 -15.38
CA PHE A 6 13.23 32.59 -14.05
C PHE A 6 11.99 33.29 -13.48
N ALA A 7 11.47 32.68 -12.41
CA ALA A 7 10.80 33.28 -11.26
C ALA A 7 9.29 33.65 -11.36
N MET A 8 8.50 32.97 -10.53
CA MET A 8 7.57 33.62 -9.61
C MET A 8 7.38 32.76 -8.35
N PHE A 9 7.90 33.27 -7.23
CA PHE A 9 7.63 32.81 -5.86
C PHE A 9 6.90 33.94 -5.14
N ALA A 10 5.76 33.64 -4.52
CA ALA A 10 5.11 34.46 -3.49
C ALA A 10 4.50 33.46 -2.50
N ILE A 11 5.18 33.12 -1.39
CA ILE A 11 5.14 33.79 -0.08
C ILE A 11 3.71 34.09 0.37
N VAL A 12 3.11 33.12 1.08
CA VAL A 12 1.93 33.33 1.93
C VAL A 12 2.43 33.58 3.35
N SER A 13 2.11 34.77 3.85
CA SER A 13 2.36 35.24 5.21
C SER A 13 1.48 34.51 6.22
N TRP A 14 2.07 34.07 7.33
CA TRP A 14 1.35 33.73 8.57
C TRP A 14 1.54 34.86 9.58
N GLY A 15 0.42 35.36 10.07
CA GLY A 15 0.35 36.37 11.13
C GLY A 15 0.23 35.73 12.52
N CYS A 16 1.01 36.30 13.44
CA CYS A 16 0.79 36.53 14.87
C CYS A 16 0.08 35.47 15.74
N THR A 17 0.76 35.04 16.81
CA THR A 17 0.37 35.48 18.17
C THR A 17 1.52 35.29 19.15
N ASP A 18 1.65 36.31 19.99
CA ASP A 18 2.64 36.53 21.05
C ASP A 18 2.02 36.08 22.38
N SER A 19 2.79 35.39 23.23
CA SER A 19 2.48 35.26 24.67
C SER A 19 3.73 34.87 25.46
N SER A 20 4.30 35.87 26.11
CA SER A 20 5.34 35.82 27.16
C SER A 20 4.83 35.11 28.43
N SER A 21 5.51 34.08 28.98
CA SER A 21 6.56 34.10 30.05
C SER A 21 6.05 33.48 31.38
N PRO A 22 6.85 33.29 32.46
CA PRO A 22 7.74 32.15 32.73
C PRO A 22 7.41 31.39 34.04
N GLY A 23 8.06 30.24 34.31
CA GLY A 23 7.99 29.61 35.64
C GLY A 23 8.77 28.30 35.78
N ALA A 24 9.93 28.37 36.44
CA ALA A 24 10.65 27.22 36.96
C ALA A 24 9.94 26.64 38.20
N THR A 25 10.08 25.33 38.47
CA THR A 25 10.52 24.73 39.75
C THR A 25 10.28 23.20 39.71
N THR A 26 11.34 22.42 39.96
CA THR A 26 11.32 21.03 40.46
C THR A 26 11.84 21.09 41.90
N PRO A 27 11.27 20.37 42.89
CA PRO A 27 11.80 19.05 43.23
C PRO A 27 10.78 17.99 43.73
N SER A 28 11.26 16.76 43.65
CA SER A 28 10.85 15.46 44.24
C SER A 28 9.89 15.44 45.42
N GLN A 29 9.03 14.41 45.44
CA GLN A 29 8.95 13.50 46.59
C GLN A 29 8.41 12.11 46.22
N THR A 30 9.13 11.13 46.75
CA THR A 30 8.89 9.69 46.78
C THR A 30 7.80 9.37 47.79
N GLU A 31 6.81 8.55 47.45
CA GLU A 31 6.14 7.74 48.47
C GLU A 31 5.78 6.35 47.92
N THR A 32 6.41 5.37 48.56
CA THR A 32 6.21 3.93 48.42
C THR A 32 5.03 3.52 49.28
N ALA A 33 4.02 2.86 48.72
CA ALA A 33 3.17 1.96 49.49
C ALA A 33 2.55 0.89 48.59
N ALA A 34 3.09 -0.32 48.72
CA ALA A 34 2.51 -1.55 48.22
C ALA A 34 1.25 -1.91 49.03
N ALA A 35 0.17 -2.27 48.34
CA ALA A 35 -0.81 -3.23 48.83
C ALA A 35 -1.64 -3.75 47.66
N ASN A 36 -1.29 -4.97 47.22
CA ASN A 36 -2.11 -5.82 46.38
C ASN A 36 -3.23 -6.42 47.26
N PRO A 37 -4.48 -6.45 46.77
CA PRO A 37 -5.27 -7.65 46.95
C PRO A 37 -5.99 -8.07 45.66
N THR A 38 -5.64 -9.29 45.23
CA THR A 38 -6.53 -10.36 44.77
C THR A 38 -7.63 -10.02 43.75
N GLN A 39 -7.33 -10.44 42.52
CA GLN A 39 -8.20 -10.75 41.39
C GLN A 39 -9.48 -11.54 41.77
N PRO A 40 -10.58 -11.33 41.04
CA PRO A 40 -11.26 -12.46 40.43
C PRO A 40 -11.26 -12.35 38.90
N ALA A 41 -11.03 -13.49 38.28
CA ALA A 41 -11.01 -13.69 36.84
C ALA A 41 -12.37 -13.30 36.24
N ASN A 42 -12.34 -12.46 35.20
CA ASN A 42 -13.49 -12.31 34.32
C ASN A 42 -13.15 -12.99 32.99
N ASP A 43 -13.33 -14.32 33.00
CA ASP A 43 -13.45 -15.12 31.79
C ASP A 43 -14.73 -14.67 31.06
N THR A 44 -14.58 -13.84 30.04
CA THR A 44 -15.59 -13.68 29.00
C THR A 44 -14.92 -13.89 27.65
N SER A 45 -14.49 -15.13 27.43
CA SER A 45 -14.32 -15.66 26.08
C SER A 45 -15.71 -15.89 25.50
N GLY A 46 -16.30 -14.83 24.93
CA GLY A 46 -17.39 -14.97 23.97
C GLY A 46 -16.87 -15.74 22.75
N PRO A 47 -17.70 -16.59 22.12
CA PRO A 47 -17.24 -17.44 21.04
C PRO A 47 -16.68 -16.58 19.92
N ALA A 48 -15.40 -16.80 19.61
CA ALA A 48 -14.83 -16.38 18.35
C ALA A 48 -15.71 -16.98 17.25
N THR A 49 -16.53 -16.15 16.64
CA THR A 49 -17.20 -16.48 15.38
C THR A 49 -16.07 -16.84 14.41
N ALA A 50 -15.88 -18.15 14.23
CA ALA A 50 -14.97 -18.67 13.23
C ALA A 50 -15.41 -18.06 11.90
N ALA A 51 -14.60 -17.12 11.39
CA ALA A 51 -14.69 -16.72 10.01
C ALA A 51 -14.67 -18.02 9.19
N PRO A 52 -15.62 -18.22 8.26
CA PRO A 52 -15.62 -19.43 7.45
C PRO A 52 -14.28 -19.50 6.73
N SER A 53 -13.43 -20.42 7.18
CA SER A 53 -12.23 -20.86 6.48
C SER A 53 -12.71 -21.73 5.32
N GLY A 54 -13.40 -21.08 4.37
CA GLY A 54 -13.59 -21.64 3.06
C GLY A 54 -12.22 -21.65 2.42
N LYS A 55 -11.61 -22.84 2.29
CA LYS A 55 -10.68 -23.07 1.19
C LYS A 55 -11.41 -22.59 -0.06
N ALA A 56 -10.95 -21.50 -0.65
CA ALA A 56 -11.42 -21.09 -1.96
C ALA A 56 -11.00 -22.20 -2.92
N GLU A 57 -11.91 -23.15 -3.18
CA GLU A 57 -11.69 -24.13 -4.23
C GLU A 57 -11.46 -23.36 -5.52
N ALA A 58 -10.29 -23.59 -6.12
CA ALA A 58 -9.90 -23.04 -7.40
C ALA A 58 -10.90 -23.52 -8.46
N GLY A 59 -11.97 -22.75 -8.66
CA GLY A 59 -13.00 -23.03 -9.65
C GLY A 59 -12.43 -23.04 -11.08
N PRO A 60 -13.16 -23.56 -12.08
CA PRO A 60 -12.68 -23.68 -13.46
C PRO A 60 -12.20 -22.36 -14.10
N GLU A 61 -12.63 -21.21 -13.56
CA GLU A 61 -12.18 -19.89 -14.01
C GLU A 61 -10.74 -19.57 -13.61
N SER A 62 -10.29 -20.05 -12.44
CA SER A 62 -8.90 -19.88 -11.99
C SER A 62 -7.89 -20.53 -12.94
N GLY A 63 -8.23 -21.70 -13.51
CA GLY A 63 -7.41 -22.39 -14.51
C GLY A 63 -7.26 -21.58 -15.79
N LYS A 64 -8.34 -20.96 -16.29
CA LYS A 64 -8.31 -20.10 -17.47
C LYS A 64 -7.46 -18.85 -17.26
N ILE A 65 -7.55 -18.25 -16.07
CA ILE A 65 -6.75 -17.06 -15.71
C ILE A 65 -5.26 -17.41 -15.64
N ARG A 66 -4.91 -18.57 -15.06
CA ARG A 66 -3.51 -19.05 -15.05
C ARG A 66 -2.98 -19.33 -16.45
N GLU A 67 -3.78 -19.95 -17.32
CA GLU A 67 -3.40 -20.20 -18.70
C GLU A 67 -3.20 -18.89 -19.48
N ALA A 68 -4.10 -17.91 -19.27
CA ALA A 68 -3.95 -16.57 -19.82
C ALA A 68 -2.67 -15.88 -19.31
N MET A 69 -2.41 -15.88 -18.00
CA MET A 69 -1.17 -15.33 -17.42
C MET A 69 0.09 -15.97 -18.03
N LYS A 70 0.08 -17.30 -18.20
CA LYS A 70 1.18 -18.03 -18.83
C LYS A 70 1.40 -17.60 -20.29
N SER A 71 0.32 -17.43 -21.06
CA SER A 71 0.41 -16.93 -22.44
C SER A 71 0.96 -15.51 -22.53
N MET A 72 0.73 -14.70 -21.48
CA MET A 72 1.21 -13.32 -21.41
C MET A 72 2.67 -13.20 -20.98
N GLU A 73 3.34 -14.26 -20.50
CA GLU A 73 4.74 -14.19 -20.06
C GLU A 73 5.70 -13.76 -21.18
N ALA A 74 5.36 -14.04 -22.44
CA ALA A 74 6.14 -13.62 -23.60
C ALA A 74 6.02 -12.11 -23.93
N GLN A 75 5.09 -11.40 -23.30
CA GLN A 75 4.86 -9.97 -23.55
C GLN A 75 5.86 -9.10 -22.78
N PRO A 76 6.15 -7.86 -23.26
CA PRO A 76 6.92 -6.87 -22.51
C PRO A 76 6.35 -6.65 -21.10
N ALA A 77 7.20 -6.31 -20.14
CA ALA A 77 6.79 -6.09 -18.75
C ALA A 77 5.66 -5.06 -18.64
N GLU A 78 5.75 -3.98 -19.41
CA GLU A 78 4.76 -2.91 -19.44
C GLU A 78 3.38 -3.40 -19.90
N SER A 79 3.35 -4.28 -20.91
CA SER A 79 2.11 -4.90 -21.38
C SER A 79 1.55 -5.87 -20.34
N ARG A 80 2.41 -6.71 -19.74
CA ARG A 80 2.01 -7.64 -18.67
C ARG A 80 1.39 -6.91 -17.49
N GLN A 81 2.00 -5.80 -17.05
CA GLN A 81 1.49 -4.97 -15.96
C GLN A 81 0.09 -4.41 -16.29
N ALA A 82 -0.07 -3.84 -17.49
CA ALA A 82 -1.35 -3.30 -17.94
C ALA A 82 -2.45 -4.37 -18.00
N PHE A 83 -2.17 -5.54 -18.58
CA PHE A 83 -3.13 -6.62 -18.65
C PHE A 83 -3.48 -7.19 -17.28
N ALA A 84 -2.50 -7.36 -16.39
CA ALA A 84 -2.73 -7.82 -15.03
C ALA A 84 -3.61 -6.84 -14.25
N GLY A 85 -3.36 -5.53 -14.39
CA GLY A 85 -4.20 -4.49 -13.81
C GLY A 85 -5.63 -4.53 -14.33
N ALA A 86 -5.83 -4.61 -15.64
CA ALA A 86 -7.16 -4.73 -16.25
C ALA A 86 -7.90 -5.99 -15.79
N ALA A 87 -7.23 -7.15 -15.79
CA ALA A 87 -7.81 -8.40 -15.31
C ALA A 87 -8.20 -8.32 -13.83
N LEU A 88 -7.36 -7.71 -12.99
CA LEU A 88 -7.67 -7.49 -11.58
C LEU A 88 -8.89 -6.56 -11.42
N ALA A 89 -8.98 -5.49 -12.20
CA ALA A 89 -10.08 -4.53 -12.14
C ALA A 89 -11.44 -5.16 -12.49
N GLU A 90 -11.46 -6.09 -13.45
CA GLU A 90 -12.65 -6.87 -13.82
C GLU A 90 -13.03 -7.88 -12.74
N LEU A 91 -12.07 -8.70 -12.28
CA LEU A 91 -12.34 -9.78 -11.31
C LEU A 91 -12.75 -9.29 -9.92
N THR A 92 -12.40 -8.05 -9.58
CA THR A 92 -12.62 -7.49 -8.24
C THR A 92 -13.79 -6.51 -8.18
N GLN A 93 -14.67 -6.53 -9.19
CA GLN A 93 -15.87 -5.69 -9.21
C GLN A 93 -16.70 -5.90 -7.92
N GLY A 94 -16.95 -4.80 -7.20
CA GLY A 94 -17.67 -4.83 -5.92
C GLY A 94 -16.85 -5.25 -4.69
N ARG A 95 -15.55 -5.57 -4.84
CA ARG A 95 -14.66 -5.98 -3.74
C ARG A 95 -13.53 -4.99 -3.47
N LEU A 96 -12.97 -4.38 -4.51
CA LEU A 96 -12.04 -3.26 -4.36
C LEU A 96 -12.81 -1.92 -4.35
N PRO A 97 -12.34 -0.92 -3.60
CA PRO A 97 -12.81 0.46 -3.72
C PRO A 97 -12.74 0.91 -5.17
N GLU A 98 -13.81 1.55 -5.64
CA GLU A 98 -13.94 1.93 -7.06
C GLU A 98 -12.73 2.72 -7.59
N PRO A 99 -12.18 3.71 -6.87
CA PRO A 99 -11.04 4.46 -7.39
C PRO A 99 -9.77 3.60 -7.57
N LEU A 100 -9.51 2.67 -6.65
CA LEU A 100 -8.37 1.75 -6.74
C LEU A 100 -8.56 0.75 -7.88
N ARG A 101 -9.77 0.17 -7.99
CA ARG A 101 -10.14 -0.74 -9.08
C ARG A 101 -10.00 -0.06 -10.44
N LYS A 102 -10.54 1.15 -10.57
CA LYS A 102 -10.44 1.96 -11.79
C LYS A 102 -8.98 2.28 -12.11
N ALA A 103 -8.16 2.60 -11.11
CA ALA A 103 -6.75 2.86 -11.32
C ALA A 103 -6.02 1.66 -11.95
N PHE A 104 -6.30 0.43 -11.50
CA PHE A 104 -5.75 -0.77 -12.13
C PHE A 104 -6.24 -0.96 -13.58
N GLY A 105 -7.52 -0.71 -13.86
CA GLY A 105 -8.09 -0.82 -15.21
C GLY A 105 -7.55 0.23 -16.19
N ASP A 106 -7.36 1.47 -15.71
CA ASP A 106 -6.87 2.60 -16.52
C ASP A 106 -5.41 2.41 -16.99
N LEU A 107 -4.63 1.49 -16.38
CA LEU A 107 -3.24 1.24 -16.78
C LEU A 107 -3.08 0.79 -18.23
N GLN A 108 -4.09 0.13 -18.79
CA GLN A 108 -4.05 -0.39 -20.15
C GLN A 108 -4.07 0.72 -21.20
N SER A 109 -4.77 1.82 -20.93
CA SER A 109 -4.88 2.96 -21.86
C SER A 109 -3.93 4.10 -21.51
N ALA A 110 -3.31 4.07 -20.34
CA ALA A 110 -2.43 5.12 -19.88
C ALA A 110 -1.01 5.05 -20.45
N PRO A 111 -0.39 6.22 -20.76
CA PRO A 111 1.03 6.28 -21.06
C PRO A 111 1.86 5.89 -19.83
N LEU A 112 3.06 5.31 -20.04
CA LEU A 112 3.91 4.80 -18.96
C LEU A 112 4.17 5.84 -17.86
N GLN A 113 4.42 7.09 -18.25
CA GLN A 113 4.68 8.19 -17.33
C GLN A 113 3.46 8.54 -16.46
N GLY A 114 2.25 8.24 -16.93
CA GLY A 114 0.99 8.52 -16.23
C GLY A 114 0.52 7.40 -15.30
N ARG A 115 1.02 6.16 -15.48
CA ARG A 115 0.58 4.98 -14.72
C ARG A 115 0.80 5.12 -13.22
N ARG A 116 1.97 5.66 -12.82
CA ARG A 116 2.28 5.93 -11.42
C ARG A 116 1.26 6.87 -10.78
N LEU A 117 0.94 7.97 -11.47
CA LEU A 117 -0.05 8.95 -10.99
C LEU A 117 -1.46 8.34 -10.88
N ILE A 118 -1.84 7.47 -11.82
CA ILE A 118 -3.11 6.76 -11.78
C ILE A 118 -3.21 5.87 -10.53
N LEU A 119 -2.17 5.07 -10.25
CA LEU A 119 -2.13 4.23 -9.06
C LEU A 119 -2.13 5.05 -7.76
N MET A 120 -1.39 6.16 -7.71
CA MET A 120 -1.42 7.07 -6.56
C MET A 120 -2.83 7.64 -6.32
N LYS A 121 -3.56 8.01 -7.37
CA LYS A 121 -4.96 8.46 -7.24
C LYS A 121 -5.86 7.35 -6.68
N GLY A 122 -5.65 6.10 -7.11
CA GLY A 122 -6.37 4.95 -6.56
C GLY A 122 -6.06 4.68 -5.08
N LEU A 123 -4.82 4.95 -4.64
CA LEU A 123 -4.38 4.83 -3.26
C LEU A 123 -4.87 5.96 -2.34
N ALA A 124 -5.27 7.10 -2.89
CA ALA A 124 -5.62 8.29 -2.12
C ALA A 124 -7.03 8.27 -1.49
N THR A 125 -7.72 7.12 -1.50
CA THR A 125 -9.04 6.98 -0.83
C THR A 125 -8.87 6.64 0.65
N PRO A 126 -9.83 7.02 1.53
CA PRO A 126 -9.77 6.65 2.94
C PRO A 126 -9.63 5.14 3.18
N GLU A 127 -10.35 4.33 2.41
CA GLU A 127 -10.32 2.86 2.51
C GLU A 127 -8.97 2.30 2.07
N ALA A 128 -8.41 2.81 0.96
CA ALA A 128 -7.10 2.39 0.46
C ALA A 128 -5.98 2.80 1.44
N VAL A 129 -6.02 4.02 1.98
CA VAL A 129 -5.06 4.49 2.99
C VAL A 129 -5.17 3.68 4.28
N SER A 130 -6.37 3.33 4.72
CA SER A 130 -6.58 2.49 5.89
C SER A 130 -6.01 1.08 5.68
N ALA A 131 -6.31 0.45 4.55
CA ALA A 131 -5.75 -0.85 4.19
C ALA A 131 -4.22 -0.80 4.03
N TRP A 132 -3.68 0.25 3.42
CA TRP A 132 -2.25 0.48 3.34
C TRP A 132 -1.60 0.59 4.74
N THR A 133 -2.25 1.30 5.66
CA THR A 133 -1.74 1.47 7.03
C THR A 133 -1.73 0.14 7.80
N ALA A 134 -2.62 -0.79 7.48
CA ALA A 134 -2.59 -2.14 8.02
C ALA A 134 -1.40 -2.97 7.50
N VAL A 135 -0.95 -2.72 6.26
CA VAL A 135 0.25 -3.35 5.66
C VAL A 135 1.52 -2.68 6.17
N CYS A 136 1.56 -1.35 6.16
CA CYS A 136 2.67 -0.54 6.60
C CYS A 136 2.21 0.37 7.74
N PRO A 137 2.56 0.08 9.01
CA PRO A 137 2.18 0.92 10.15
C PRO A 137 2.68 2.36 10.08
N ALA A 138 3.78 2.61 9.35
CA ALA A 138 4.26 3.96 9.03
C ALA A 138 3.38 4.71 8.00
N GLY A 139 2.34 4.05 7.49
CA GLY A 139 1.12 4.60 6.91
C GLY A 139 1.33 5.57 5.75
N ALA A 140 0.51 6.62 5.76
CA ALA A 140 0.51 7.69 4.75
C ALA A 140 1.84 8.45 4.67
N THR A 141 2.63 8.49 5.75
CA THR A 141 3.94 9.15 5.76
C THR A 141 4.88 8.53 4.74
N VAL A 142 4.92 7.20 4.66
CA VAL A 142 5.74 6.47 3.68
C VAL A 142 5.29 6.75 2.24
N LEU A 143 3.98 6.86 1.99
CA LEU A 143 3.47 7.25 0.68
C LEU A 143 3.93 8.66 0.30
N GLY A 144 3.91 9.60 1.25
CA GLY A 144 4.41 10.96 1.04
C GLY A 144 5.92 11.04 0.85
N ASP A 145 6.69 10.19 1.53
CA ASP A 145 8.16 10.16 1.37
C ASP A 145 8.57 9.57 0.02
N MET A 146 7.79 8.66 -0.57
CA MET A 146 8.05 8.13 -1.92
C MET A 146 8.02 9.20 -3.02
N GLU A 147 7.33 10.33 -2.82
CA GLU A 147 7.39 11.46 -3.77
C GLU A 147 8.76 12.14 -3.78
N LYS A 148 9.49 12.07 -2.67
CA LYS A 148 10.81 12.68 -2.49
C LYS A 148 11.95 11.75 -2.92
N LEU A 149 11.66 10.47 -3.13
CA LEU A 149 12.63 9.44 -3.50
C LEU A 149 12.62 9.19 -5.01
N ALA A 150 13.79 8.88 -5.57
CA ALA A 150 13.87 8.39 -6.94
C ALA A 150 13.11 7.04 -7.06
N PRO A 151 12.44 6.76 -8.21
CA PRO A 151 11.66 5.54 -8.40
C PRO A 151 12.39 4.25 -8.00
N LYS A 152 13.63 4.09 -8.45
CA LYS A 152 14.53 2.97 -8.10
C LYS A 152 14.78 2.75 -6.60
N ASP A 153 14.63 3.79 -5.77
CA ASP A 153 14.92 3.73 -4.34
C ASP A 153 13.66 3.49 -3.49
N GLN A 154 12.47 3.61 -4.09
CA GLN A 154 11.19 3.49 -3.37
C GLN A 154 10.91 2.07 -2.92
N GLY A 155 11.13 1.05 -3.76
CA GLY A 155 10.94 -0.35 -3.40
C GLY A 155 11.79 -0.73 -2.18
N LYS A 156 13.07 -0.33 -2.20
CA LYS A 156 13.97 -0.50 -1.04
C LYS A 156 13.47 0.20 0.21
N HIS A 157 13.03 1.44 0.09
CA HIS A 157 12.47 2.18 1.22
C HIS A 157 11.24 1.48 1.82
N LEU A 158 10.35 0.93 0.99
CA LEU A 158 9.19 0.16 1.46
C LEU A 158 9.62 -1.11 2.21
N VAL A 159 10.59 -1.86 1.68
CA VAL A 159 11.12 -3.07 2.35
C VAL A 159 11.71 -2.72 3.71
N THR A 160 12.50 -1.65 3.80
CA THR A 160 13.15 -1.26 5.06
C THR A 160 12.18 -0.72 6.10
N THR A 161 11.21 0.10 5.69
CA THR A 161 10.35 0.85 6.61
C THR A 161 9.10 0.05 6.98
N CYS A 162 8.53 -0.68 6.03
CA CYS A 162 7.27 -1.40 6.18
C CYS A 162 7.46 -2.92 6.31
N LYS A 163 8.68 -3.45 6.17
CA LYS A 163 8.98 -4.91 6.18
C LYS A 163 8.18 -5.70 5.14
N VAL A 164 7.87 -5.08 4.00
CA VAL A 164 7.13 -5.74 2.92
C VAL A 164 7.93 -6.89 2.30
N GLY A 165 7.22 -7.93 1.86
CA GLY A 165 7.81 -9.15 1.28
C GLY A 165 7.85 -10.37 2.20
N GLY A 166 7.36 -10.26 3.45
CA GLY A 166 7.15 -11.42 4.33
C GLY A 166 5.87 -12.21 4.02
N ASP A 167 4.91 -11.59 3.34
CA ASP A 167 3.51 -12.03 3.30
C ASP A 167 3.14 -12.77 2.00
N SER A 168 4.07 -13.55 1.44
CA SER A 168 3.91 -14.46 0.28
C SER A 168 3.60 -13.88 -1.11
N LEU A 169 3.31 -12.59 -1.26
CA LEU A 169 3.00 -12.01 -2.59
C LEU A 169 4.26 -11.87 -3.47
N ILE A 170 5.34 -11.36 -2.90
CA ILE A 170 6.68 -11.25 -3.51
C ILE A 170 7.73 -11.37 -2.40
N THR A 171 8.97 -11.72 -2.76
CA THR A 171 10.10 -11.73 -1.82
C THR A 171 10.62 -10.32 -1.54
N PRO A 172 11.35 -10.09 -0.43
CA PRO A 172 11.95 -8.79 -0.15
C PRO A 172 12.89 -8.33 -1.28
N ALA A 173 13.69 -9.23 -1.85
CA ALA A 173 14.60 -8.89 -2.94
C ALA A 173 13.88 -8.48 -4.24
N GLU A 174 12.70 -9.05 -4.51
CA GLU A 174 11.83 -8.62 -5.62
C GLU A 174 11.19 -7.26 -5.31
N ALA A 175 10.73 -7.06 -4.07
CA ALA A 175 10.13 -5.82 -3.61
C ALA A 175 11.09 -4.63 -3.76
N GLU A 176 12.37 -4.81 -3.43
CA GLU A 176 13.40 -3.77 -3.60
C GLU A 176 13.55 -3.28 -5.04
N ARG A 177 13.26 -4.14 -6.03
CA ARG A 177 13.41 -3.87 -7.47
C ARG A 177 12.11 -3.50 -8.15
N THR A 178 11.02 -3.39 -7.40
CA THR A 178 9.68 -3.08 -7.91
C THR A 178 9.40 -1.59 -7.76
N ASP A 179 8.67 -1.00 -8.71
CA ASP A 179 8.14 0.36 -8.56
C ASP A 179 7.35 0.49 -7.25
N GLY A 180 7.73 1.47 -6.41
CA GLY A 180 7.20 1.56 -5.05
C GLY A 180 5.70 1.86 -5.00
N ILE A 181 5.18 2.63 -5.96
CA ILE A 181 3.74 2.91 -6.03
C ILE A 181 2.96 1.68 -6.49
N ALA A 182 3.45 0.97 -7.51
CA ALA A 182 2.87 -0.30 -7.93
C ALA A 182 2.86 -1.32 -6.79
N LEU A 183 3.95 -1.38 -6.02
CA LEU A 183 4.05 -2.22 -4.83
C LEU A 183 3.02 -1.83 -3.76
N ALA A 184 2.93 -0.54 -3.42
CA ALA A 184 1.95 -0.07 -2.44
C ALA A 184 0.51 -0.36 -2.89
N ALA A 185 0.17 -0.11 -4.15
CA ALA A 185 -1.15 -0.39 -4.72
C ALA A 185 -1.50 -1.88 -4.65
N ALA A 186 -0.57 -2.75 -5.04
CA ALA A 186 -0.81 -4.19 -5.05
C ALA A 186 -0.96 -4.78 -3.65
N LEU A 187 -0.14 -4.33 -2.68
CA LEU A 187 -0.25 -4.78 -1.29
C LEU A 187 -1.54 -4.28 -0.64
N THR A 188 -1.94 -3.04 -0.93
CA THR A 188 -3.22 -2.48 -0.50
C THR A 188 -4.39 -3.29 -1.05
N ALA A 189 -4.36 -3.64 -2.35
CA ALA A 189 -5.35 -4.50 -2.96
C ALA A 189 -5.37 -5.90 -2.34
N ALA A 190 -4.21 -6.51 -2.11
CA ALA A 190 -4.10 -7.82 -1.46
C ALA A 190 -4.72 -7.80 -0.05
N GLN A 191 -4.48 -6.73 0.71
CA GLN A 191 -5.05 -6.56 2.05
C GLN A 191 -6.58 -6.45 2.02
N LEU A 192 -7.14 -5.72 1.04
CA LEU A 192 -8.59 -5.57 0.87
C LEU A 192 -9.26 -6.86 0.36
N LEU A 193 -8.58 -7.62 -0.48
CA LEU A 193 -9.11 -8.85 -1.09
C LEU A 193 -8.94 -10.09 -0.21
N GLY A 194 -8.05 -10.04 0.78
CA GLY A 194 -7.79 -11.12 1.73
C GLY A 194 -7.00 -12.29 1.12
N LYS A 195 -7.48 -13.52 1.32
CA LYS A 195 -6.80 -14.78 0.93
C LYS A 195 -7.25 -15.34 -0.43
N ALA A 196 -7.82 -14.52 -1.30
CA ALA A 196 -8.31 -14.97 -2.59
C ALA A 196 -7.12 -15.31 -3.51
N GLU A 197 -6.96 -16.60 -3.83
CA GLU A 197 -5.73 -17.16 -4.42
C GLU A 197 -5.43 -16.58 -5.81
N VAL A 198 -6.45 -16.49 -6.68
CA VAL A 198 -6.31 -16.03 -8.07
C VAL A 198 -5.91 -14.56 -8.13
N GLU A 199 -6.51 -13.72 -7.30
CA GLU A 199 -6.23 -12.30 -7.22
C GLU A 199 -4.82 -12.07 -6.67
N ARG A 200 -4.37 -12.90 -5.72
CA ARG A 200 -2.99 -12.86 -5.23
C ARG A 200 -2.00 -13.28 -6.31
N GLU A 201 -2.31 -14.29 -7.12
CA GLU A 201 -1.50 -14.66 -8.27
C GLU A 201 -1.41 -13.52 -9.30
N LEU A 202 -2.54 -12.87 -9.62
CA LEU A 202 -2.58 -11.72 -10.53
C LEU A 202 -1.81 -10.53 -9.99
N LEU A 203 -1.91 -10.25 -8.69
CA LEU A 203 -1.14 -9.20 -8.02
C LEU A 203 0.37 -9.51 -8.02
N ALA A 204 0.76 -10.76 -7.81
CA ALA A 204 2.16 -11.17 -7.92
C ALA A 204 2.67 -11.05 -9.37
N PHE A 205 1.86 -11.43 -10.35
CA PHE A 205 2.18 -11.28 -11.78
C PHE A 205 2.30 -9.80 -12.17
N PHE A 206 1.39 -8.95 -11.68
CA PHE A 206 1.43 -7.50 -11.81
C PHE A 206 2.74 -6.91 -11.26
N LEU A 207 3.18 -7.33 -10.08
CA LEU A 207 4.39 -6.82 -9.44
C LEU A 207 5.66 -7.24 -10.16
N LYS A 208 5.75 -8.49 -10.61
CA LYS A 208 6.87 -8.97 -11.44
C LYS A 208 7.00 -8.23 -12.78
N ALA A 209 5.92 -7.60 -13.22
CA ALA A 209 5.85 -6.79 -14.43
C ALA A 209 6.08 -5.28 -14.17
N SER A 210 6.37 -4.88 -12.93
CA SER A 210 6.48 -3.48 -12.49
C SER A 210 7.91 -3.12 -12.01
N PRO A 211 8.95 -3.20 -12.86
CA PRO A 211 10.31 -2.90 -12.44
C PRO A 211 10.44 -1.43 -11.99
N ALA A 212 11.30 -1.18 -11.02
CA ALA A 212 11.65 0.18 -10.64
C ALA A 212 12.44 0.83 -11.80
N GLY A 213 11.87 1.90 -12.37
CA GLY A 213 12.45 2.63 -13.51
C GLY A 213 13.69 3.46 -13.18
#